data_AF-A0A539EC66-F1
#
_entry.id   AF-A0A539EC66-F1
#
_cell.length_a   1.000
_cell.length_b   1.000
_cell.length_c   1.000
_cell.angle_alpha   90.00
_cell.angle_beta   90.00
_cell.angle_gamma   90.00
#
_symmetry.space_group_name_H-M   'P 1'
#
loop_
_entity.id
_entity.type
_entity.pdbx_description
1 polymer ?
#
loop_
_entity_poly.entity_id
_entity_poly.type
_entity_poly.pdbx_seq_one_letter_code
_entity_poly.pdbx_strand_id
1 'polypeptide(L)'
;MAGQVKSLDHYWYSINPVSCLLWPLSLLFKFTTVVRRLLYRVGFLTSHFVPVPVIIVGNITVGGTGKTPTVLWLAHYLREQGYRPGIVGRGYGGRSTTWPQWVT
;
A
#
# COMPACT_ATOMS: atom_id res chain seq x y z
N MET A 1 18.73 -31.02 6.43
CA MET A 1 18.62 -30.43 7.78
C MET A 1 18.16 -28.97 7.61
N ALA A 2 16.85 -28.75 7.60
CA ALA A 2 16.24 -27.45 7.33
C ALA A 2 16.31 -26.58 8.60
N GLY A 3 17.22 -25.61 8.57
CA GLY A 3 17.41 -24.63 9.64
C GLY A 3 16.16 -23.77 9.86
N GLN A 4 15.84 -23.58 11.13
CA GLN A 4 14.77 -22.75 11.68
C GLN A 4 14.59 -21.40 10.96
N VAL A 5 13.54 -21.29 10.14
CA VAL A 5 12.82 -20.02 9.97
C VAL A 5 11.54 -20.14 10.78
N LYS A 6 11.65 -20.01 12.11
CA LYS A 6 10.48 -19.81 12.97
C LYS A 6 9.96 -18.38 12.71
N SER A 7 9.15 -18.32 11.65
CA SER A 7 8.25 -17.27 11.16
C SER A 7 8.18 -15.99 11.99
N LEU A 8 8.75 -14.91 11.44
CA LEU A 8 8.53 -13.52 11.88
C LEU A 8 7.04 -13.17 11.93
N ASP A 9 6.20 -13.86 11.15
CA ASP A 9 4.75 -13.64 11.13
C ASP A 9 4.10 -13.95 12.48
N HIS A 10 4.64 -14.92 13.23
CA HIS A 10 4.09 -15.24 14.55
C HIS A 10 4.21 -14.03 15.50
N TYR A 11 5.36 -13.34 15.52
CA TYR A 11 5.54 -12.12 16.32
C TYR A 11 4.68 -10.95 15.82
N TRP A 12 4.37 -10.90 14.53
CA TRP A 12 3.59 -9.83 13.93
C TRP A 12 2.09 -9.90 14.28
N TYR A 13 1.55 -11.10 14.47
CA TYR A 13 0.12 -11.33 14.73
C TYR A 13 -0.20 -11.79 16.16
N SER A 14 0.78 -11.87 17.06
CA SER A 14 0.58 -12.24 18.46
C SER A 14 0.91 -11.09 19.41
N ILE A 15 0.22 -11.07 20.56
CA ILE A 15 0.48 -10.10 21.63
C ILE A 15 1.65 -10.61 22.44
N ASN A 16 2.85 -10.11 22.11
CA ASN A 16 4.10 -10.50 22.73
C ASN A 16 4.70 -9.33 23.54
N PRO A 17 5.68 -9.57 24.43
CA PRO A 17 6.35 -8.50 25.17
C PRO A 17 6.95 -7.41 24.27
N VAL A 18 7.43 -7.78 23.07
CA VAL A 18 7.91 -6.85 22.04
C VAL A 18 6.77 -5.97 21.51
N SER A 19 5.57 -6.52 21.32
CA SER A 19 4.38 -5.77 20.90
C SER A 19 3.97 -4.74 21.96
N CYS A 20 4.14 -5.04 23.25
CA CYS A 20 3.92 -4.11 24.35
C CYS A 20 4.95 -2.97 24.35
N LEU A 21 6.23 -3.27 24.13
CA LEU A 21 7.29 -2.27 24.02
C LEU A 21 7.09 -1.34 22.81
N LEU A 22 6.61 -1.87 21.69
CA LEU A 22 6.31 -1.10 20.47
C LEU A 22 4.95 -0.41 20.49
N TRP A 23 4.10 -0.71 21.47
CA TRP A 23 2.77 -0.13 21.60
C TRP A 23 2.76 1.41 21.68
N PRO A 24 3.58 2.09 22.51
CA PRO A 24 3.65 3.56 22.52
C PRO A 24 4.08 4.13 21.16
N LEU A 25 4.99 3.46 20.45
CA LEU A 25 5.38 3.86 19.10
C LEU A 25 4.23 3.71 18.10
N SER A 26 3.39 2.68 18.27
CA SER A 26 2.18 2.49 17.46
C SER A 26 1.16 3.61 17.67
N LEU A 27 1.03 4.15 18.88
CA LEU A 27 0.15 5.28 19.18
C LEU A 27 0.64 6.55 18.47
N LEU A 28 1.95 6.80 18.44
CA LEU A 28 2.53 7.91 17.70
C LEU A 28 2.27 7.77 16.19
N PHE A 29 2.45 6.58 15.63
CA PHE A 29 2.11 6.29 14.23
C PHE A 29 0.62 6.48 13.94
N LYS A 30 -0.26 6.04 14.84
CA LYS A 30 -1.71 6.25 14.74
C LYS A 30 -2.05 7.74 14.76
N PHE A 31 -1.46 8.50 15.68
CA PHE A 31 -1.68 9.94 15.80
C PHE A 31 -1.29 10.66 14.51
N THR A 32 -0.09 10.43 13.99
CA THR A 32 0.37 11.05 12.74
C THR A 32 -0.51 10.69 11.54
N THR A 33 -0.98 9.43 11.45
CA THR A 33 -1.91 8.99 10.40
C THR A 33 -3.27 9.66 10.49
N VAL A 34 -3.82 9.80 11.70
CA VAL A 34 -5.11 10.47 11.95
C VAL A 34 -5.02 11.95 11.62
N VAL A 35 -3.96 12.64 12.08
CA VAL A 35 -3.71 14.05 11.77
C VAL A 35 -3.61 14.25 10.26
N ARG A 36 -2.80 13.44 9.57
CA ARG A 36 -2.68 13.50 8.10
C ARG A 36 -4.02 13.32 7.40
N ARG A 37 -4.83 12.33 7.81
CA ARG A 37 -6.15 12.09 7.24
C ARG A 37 -7.10 13.28 7.47
N LEU A 38 -7.05 13.89 8.66
CA LEU A 38 -7.82 15.08 8.97
C LEU A 38 -7.42 16.26 8.08
N LEU A 39 -6.11 16.49 7.90
CA LEU A 39 -5.61 17.57 7.04
C LEU A 39 -6.07 17.43 5.58
N TYR A 40 -6.13 16.21 5.03
CA TYR A 40 -6.75 16.00 3.71
C TYR A 40 -8.27 16.23 3.73
N ARG A 41 -8.95 15.78 4.79
CA ARG A 41 -10.41 15.90 4.90
C ARG A 41 -10.88 17.36 4.97
N VAL A 42 -10.13 18.22 5.66
CA VAL A 42 -10.44 19.66 5.76
C VAL A 42 -9.90 20.46 4.56
N GLY A 43 -9.27 19.81 3.58
CA GLY A 43 -8.73 20.46 2.39
C GLY A 43 -7.43 21.25 2.64
N PHE A 44 -6.78 21.09 3.80
CA PHE A 44 -5.50 21.74 4.09
C PHE A 44 -4.36 21.17 3.24
N LEU A 45 -4.39 19.85 2.96
CA LEU A 45 -3.46 19.22 2.02
C LEU A 45 -4.06 19.16 0.62
N THR A 46 -3.28 19.60 -0.36
CA THR A 46 -3.67 19.61 -1.77
C THR A 46 -3.94 18.19 -2.28
N SER A 47 -5.07 18.04 -2.97
CA SER A 47 -5.43 16.83 -3.71
C SER A 47 -5.50 17.16 -5.19
N HIS A 48 -4.89 16.33 -6.04
CA HIS A 48 -4.91 16.54 -7.48
C HIS A 48 -6.06 15.78 -8.12
N PHE A 49 -6.87 16.48 -8.90
CA PHE A 49 -7.90 15.87 -9.72
C PHE A 49 -7.32 15.48 -11.08
N VAL A 50 -7.71 14.31 -11.58
CA VAL A 50 -7.41 13.88 -12.95
C VAL A 50 -8.72 13.68 -13.70
N PRO A 51 -8.78 13.98 -15.01
CA PRO A 51 -10.04 13.96 -15.77
C PRO A 51 -10.54 12.54 -16.11
N VAL A 52 -9.96 11.50 -15.51
CA VAL A 52 -10.29 10.09 -15.76
C VAL A 52 -10.67 9.41 -14.44
N PRO A 53 -11.51 8.35 -14.47
CA PRO A 53 -11.78 7.55 -13.29
C PRO A 53 -10.51 6.91 -12.73
N VAL A 54 -10.29 7.04 -11.42
CA VAL A 54 -9.13 6.45 -10.74
C VAL A 54 -9.59 5.41 -9.73
N ILE A 55 -9.06 4.20 -9.85
CA ILE A 55 -9.28 3.12 -8.88
C ILE A 55 -7.99 2.88 -8.11
N ILE A 56 -8.04 3.04 -6.78
CA ILE A 56 -6.90 2.84 -5.90
C ILE A 56 -6.97 1.43 -5.30
N VAL A 57 -6.02 0.56 -5.64
CA VAL A 57 -5.88 -0.77 -5.06
C VAL A 57 -4.79 -0.76 -3.98
N GLY A 58 -5.22 -0.72 -2.72
CA GLY A 58 -4.35 -0.68 -1.54
C GLY A 58 -4.48 -1.92 -0.65
N ASN A 59 -3.64 -2.00 0.39
CA ASN A 59 -3.83 -2.95 1.49
C ASN A 59 -3.48 -2.28 2.81
N ILE A 60 -4.13 -2.71 3.89
CA ILE A 60 -3.95 -2.19 5.26
C ILE A 60 -2.76 -2.85 5.95
N THR A 61 -2.40 -4.06 5.54
CA THR A 61 -1.32 -4.86 6.14
C THR A 61 -0.04 -4.85 5.28
N VAL A 62 1.10 -4.99 5.94
CA VAL A 62 2.40 -5.23 5.28
C VAL A 62 2.51 -6.70 4.84
N GLY A 63 3.11 -6.97 3.68
CA GLY A 63 3.32 -8.33 3.15
C GLY A 63 2.68 -8.58 1.77
N GLY A 64 2.77 -9.84 1.33
CA GLY A 64 2.26 -10.33 0.04
C GLY A 64 0.74 -10.48 0.03
N THR A 65 0.01 -9.37 0.05
CA THR A 65 -1.45 -9.35 0.28
C THR A 65 -2.26 -9.40 -1.02
N GLY A 66 -1.75 -10.08 -2.04
CA GLY A 66 -2.46 -10.26 -3.32
C GLY A 66 -2.69 -9.00 -4.15
N LYS A 67 -2.15 -7.83 -3.78
CA LYS A 67 -2.38 -6.57 -4.51
C LYS A 67 -2.07 -6.68 -6.00
N THR A 68 -0.94 -7.29 -6.36
CA THR A 68 -0.54 -7.45 -7.77
C THR A 68 -1.52 -8.35 -8.54
N PRO A 69 -1.85 -9.58 -8.07
CA PRO A 69 -2.94 -10.37 -8.66
C PRO A 69 -4.26 -9.61 -8.80
N THR A 70 -4.68 -8.87 -7.78
CA THR A 70 -5.94 -8.09 -7.80
C THR A 70 -5.91 -6.98 -8.85
N VAL A 71 -4.79 -6.26 -8.98
CA VAL A 71 -4.63 -5.22 -9.99
C VAL A 71 -4.68 -5.82 -11.40
N LEU A 72 -4.00 -6.96 -11.62
CA LEU A 72 -4.03 -7.65 -12.91
C LEU A 72 -5.44 -8.13 -13.27
N TRP A 73 -6.13 -8.78 -12.33
CA TRP A 73 -7.51 -9.21 -12.51
C TRP A 73 -8.43 -8.02 -12.86
N LEU A 74 -8.33 -6.92 -12.12
CA LEU A 74 -9.14 -5.73 -12.35
C LEU A 74 -8.87 -5.10 -13.73
N ALA A 75 -7.60 -5.04 -14.15
CA ALA A 75 -7.23 -4.53 -15.46
C ALA A 75 -7.79 -5.41 -16.59
N HIS A 76 -7.73 -6.74 -16.43
CA HIS A 76 -8.34 -7.69 -17.37
C HIS A 76 -9.85 -7.50 -17.44
N TYR A 77 -10.53 -7.47 -16.30
CA TYR A 77 -11.97 -7.27 -16.22
C TYR A 77 -12.40 -5.96 -16.91
N LEU A 78 -11.74 -4.84 -16.61
CA LEU A 78 -12.06 -3.56 -17.24
C LEU A 78 -11.82 -3.58 -18.76
N ARG A 79 -10.79 -4.28 -19.22
CA ARG A 79 -10.53 -4.46 -20.65
C ARG A 79 -11.63 -5.26 -21.33
N GLU A 80 -12.14 -6.31 -20.70
CA GLU A 80 -13.29 -7.10 -21.20
C GLU A 80 -14.57 -6.25 -21.28
N GLN A 81 -14.73 -5.27 -20.38
CA GLN A 81 -15.82 -4.30 -20.42
C GLN A 81 -15.59 -3.16 -21.44
N GLY A 82 -14.53 -3.23 -22.26
CA GLY A 82 -14.24 -2.25 -23.33
C GLY A 82 -13.45 -1.01 -22.89
N TYR A 83 -12.99 -0.94 -21.63
CA TYR A 83 -12.14 0.15 -21.16
C TYR A 83 -10.67 -0.03 -21.55
N ARG A 84 -9.89 1.05 -21.41
CA ARG A 84 -8.43 1.08 -21.63
C ARG A 84 -7.71 1.42 -20.32
N PRO A 85 -7.61 0.49 -19.36
CA PRO A 85 -7.02 0.77 -18.05
C PRO A 85 -5.50 1.00 -18.14
N GLY A 86 -5.00 1.97 -17.38
CA GLY A 86 -3.58 2.16 -17.11
C GLY A 86 -3.25 1.80 -15.66
N ILE A 87 -2.11 1.13 -15.44
CA ILE A 87 -1.65 0.77 -14.09
C ILE A 87 -0.52 1.71 -13.69
N VAL A 88 -0.68 2.38 -12.54
CA VAL A 88 0.35 3.25 -11.96
C VAL A 88 0.85 2.62 -10.66
N GLY A 89 2.15 2.33 -10.60
CA GLY A 89 2.83 1.81 -9.41
C GLY A 89 3.78 2.83 -8.80
N ARG A 90 4.12 2.63 -7.51
CA ARG A 90 5.11 3.50 -6.82
C ARG A 90 6.56 3.27 -7.28
N GLY A 91 6.85 2.14 -7.93
CA GLY A 91 8.23 1.76 -8.28
C GLY A 91 9.08 1.38 -7.06
N TYR A 92 8.47 0.84 -6.00
CA TYR A 92 9.18 0.44 -4.78
C TYR A 92 10.26 -0.62 -5.09
N GLY A 93 11.51 -0.34 -4.70
CA GLY A 93 12.67 -1.17 -5.04
C GLY A 93 13.28 -0.92 -6.43
N GLY A 94 12.69 -0.04 -7.24
CA GLY A 94 13.26 0.42 -8.51
C GLY A 94 14.47 1.34 -8.31
N ARG A 95 15.40 1.35 -9.26
CA ARG A 95 16.62 2.18 -9.24
C ARG A 95 16.58 3.34 -10.25
N SER A 96 15.39 3.71 -10.72
CA SER A 96 15.27 4.79 -11.69
C SER A 96 15.63 6.14 -11.07
N THR A 97 16.41 6.92 -11.79
CA THR A 97 16.80 8.29 -11.44
C THR A 97 15.83 9.33 -11.99
N THR A 98 14.95 8.93 -12.91
CA THR A 98 14.01 9.84 -13.61
C THR A 98 12.58 9.33 -13.49
N TRP A 99 11.66 10.23 -13.16
CA TRP A 99 10.24 9.94 -12.95
C TRP A 99 9.37 11.00 -13.67
N PRO A 100 8.20 10.64 -14.24
CA PRO A 100 7.61 9.30 -14.32
C PRO A 100 8.34 8.38 -15.32
N GLN A 101 8.31 7.07 -15.07
CA GLN A 101 8.91 6.07 -15.95
C GLN A 101 7.82 5.20 -16.58
N TRP A 102 7.85 5.07 -17.91
CA TRP A 102 7.04 4.11 -18.63
C TRP A 102 7.65 2.72 -18.51
N VAL A 103 6.84 1.75 -18.08
CA VAL A 103 7.21 0.34 -18.00
C VAL A 103 6.24 -0.41 -18.90
N THR A 104 6.78 -1.07 -19.93
CA THR A 104 6.04 -1.92 -20.88
C THR A 104 5.86 -3.32 -20.38
#